data_AF-A0A0K8WJS8-F1
#
_entry.id   AF-A0A0K8WJS8-F1
#
_cell.length_a   1.000
_cell.length_b   1.000
_cell.length_c   1.000
_cell.angle_alpha   90.00
_cell.angle_beta   90.00
_cell.angle_gamma   90.00
#
_symmetry.space_group_name_H-M   'P 1'
#
loop_
_entity.id
_entity.type
_entity.pdbx_description
1 polymer ?
#
loop_
_entity_poly.entity_id
_entity_poly.type
_entity_poly.pdbx_seq_one_letter_code
_entity_poly.pdbx_strand_id
1 'polypeptide(L)'
;MVHLSWNLARNIKVSDPKLFELVKMCLLQTLKNVVHTLEYVKSKGVEVRFHGRGKNEASHYCGQCEVEVFNILFIREQEKRHVVHCMACARKLSPNLQGIVCLEEYRLSELLQIYDAFALYKVPQTLPQSPNSSNI
;
A
#
# COMPACT_ATOMS: atom_id res chain seq x y z
N MET A 1 -7.10 6.68 0.47
CA MET A 1 -6.29 6.93 -0.73
C MET A 1 -4.95 6.19 -0.69
N VAL A 2 -4.89 5.00 -0.08
CA VAL A 2 -3.64 4.28 0.15
C VAL A 2 -3.14 3.64 -1.15
N HIS A 3 -4.01 2.90 -1.85
CA HIS A 3 -3.67 2.22 -3.10
C HIS A 3 -3.14 3.19 -4.17
N LEU A 4 -3.76 4.38 -4.28
CA LEU A 4 -3.29 5.41 -5.21
C LEU A 4 -1.87 5.87 -4.87
N SER A 5 -1.56 6.12 -3.60
CA SER A 5 -0.22 6.52 -3.17
C SER A 5 0.83 5.46 -3.52
N TRP A 6 0.51 4.17 -3.34
CA TRP A 6 1.40 3.07 -3.73
C TRP A 6 1.59 2.97 -5.25
N ASN A 7 0.52 3.19 -6.03
CA ASN A 7 0.62 3.23 -7.49
C ASN A 7 1.41 4.43 -8.00
N LEU A 8 1.27 5.59 -7.36
CA LEU A 8 2.07 6.77 -7.67
C LEU A 8 3.55 6.48 -7.40
N ALA A 9 3.87 5.93 -6.22
CA ALA A 9 5.24 5.60 -5.85
C ALA A 9 5.90 4.58 -6.79
N ARG A 10 5.12 3.61 -7.30
CA ARG A 10 5.60 2.59 -8.23
C ARG A 10 5.87 3.13 -9.63
N ASN A 11 5.05 4.07 -10.12
CA ASN A 11 4.97 4.37 -11.55
C ASN A 11 5.37 5.80 -11.92
N ILE A 12 5.44 6.74 -10.96
CA ILE A 12 5.59 8.16 -11.22
C ILE A 12 6.88 8.70 -10.57
N LYS A 13 7.70 9.38 -11.37
CA LYS A 13 8.84 10.16 -10.86
C LYS A 13 8.34 11.49 -10.32
N VAL A 14 8.50 11.72 -9.02
CA VAL A 14 8.03 12.94 -8.35
C VAL A 14 9.21 13.89 -8.16
N SER A 15 9.12 15.10 -8.71
CA SER A 15 10.13 16.15 -8.54
C SER A 15 9.74 17.24 -7.53
N ASP A 16 8.46 17.35 -7.18
CA ASP A 16 8.00 18.28 -6.15
C ASP A 16 8.35 17.73 -4.75
N PRO A 17 9.17 18.43 -3.95
CA PRO A 17 9.62 17.92 -2.65
C PRO A 17 8.48 17.69 -1.67
N LYS A 18 7.48 18.59 -1.64
CA LYS A 18 6.37 18.50 -0.69
C LYS A 18 5.47 17.30 -0.98
N LEU A 19 5.13 17.06 -2.25
CA LEU A 19 4.40 15.87 -2.67
C LEU A 19 5.20 14.61 -2.38
N PHE A 20 6.50 14.60 -2.67
CA PHE A 20 7.37 13.48 -2.36
C PHE A 20 7.32 13.12 -0.87
N GLU A 21 7.49 14.10 0.02
CA GLU A 21 7.43 13.89 1.47
C GLU A 21 6.07 13.36 1.92
N LEU A 22 4.96 13.95 1.45
CA LEU A 22 3.61 13.51 1.80
C LEU A 22 3.34 12.06 1.35
N VAL A 23 3.74 11.70 0.13
CA VAL A 23 3.60 10.34 -0.38
C VAL A 23 4.49 9.39 0.43
N LYS A 24 5.78 9.73 0.62
CA LYS A 24 6.74 8.90 1.36
C LYS A 24 6.25 8.63 2.80
N MET A 25 5.69 9.63 3.46
CA MET A 25 5.08 9.49 4.78
C MET A 25 3.84 8.58 4.77
N CYS A 26 2.98 8.71 3.76
CA CYS A 26 1.82 7.82 3.57
C CYS A 26 2.25 6.35 3.40
N LEU A 27 3.29 6.09 2.58
CA LEU A 27 3.83 4.74 2.39
C LEU A 27 4.40 4.17 3.69
N LEU A 28 5.20 4.96 4.44
CA LEU A 28 5.78 4.54 5.72
C LEU A 28 4.69 4.19 6.74
N GLN A 29 3.66 5.02 6.85
CA GLN A 29 2.54 4.77 7.76
C GLN A 29 1.77 3.50 7.34
N THR A 30 1.64 3.26 6.04
CA THR A 30 1.01 2.04 5.53
C THR A 30 1.84 0.80 5.85
N LEU A 31 3.17 0.84 5.67
CA LEU A 31 4.07 -0.26 6.05
C LEU A 31 3.95 -0.62 7.54
N LYS A 32 4.00 0.39 8.42
CA LYS A 32 3.78 0.19 9.86
C LYS A 32 2.44 -0.47 10.15
N ASN A 33 1.38 -0.01 9.48
CA ASN A 33 0.04 -0.58 9.65
C ASN A 33 -0.02 -2.05 9.19
N VAL A 34 0.62 -2.39 8.07
CA VAL A 34 0.70 -3.78 7.56
C VAL A 34 1.43 -4.67 8.57
N VAL A 35 2.60 -4.25 9.07
CA VAL A 35 3.38 -5.00 10.06
C VAL A 35 2.57 -5.25 11.32
N HIS A 36 2.03 -4.19 11.94
CA HIS A 36 1.23 -4.34 13.16
C HIS A 36 -0.02 -5.20 12.95
N THR A 37 -0.65 -5.10 11.77
CA THR A 37 -1.80 -5.92 11.41
C THR A 37 -1.42 -7.40 11.33
N LEU A 38 -0.33 -7.74 10.63
CA LEU A 38 0.16 -9.11 10.51
C LEU A 38 0.53 -9.70 11.88
N GLU A 39 1.24 -8.93 12.72
CA GLU A 39 1.59 -9.33 14.08
C GLU A 39 0.34 -9.58 14.93
N TYR A 40 -0.66 -8.69 14.84
CA TYR A 40 -1.91 -8.85 15.55
C TYR A 40 -2.65 -10.12 15.12
N VAL A 41 -2.79 -10.36 13.82
CA VAL A 41 -3.44 -11.57 13.28
C VAL A 41 -2.72 -12.83 13.74
N LYS A 42 -1.38 -12.83 13.67
CA LYS A 42 -0.53 -13.92 14.17
C LYS A 42 -0.74 -14.16 15.67
N SER A 43 -0.85 -13.10 16.48
CA SER A 43 -1.10 -13.21 17.92
C SER A 43 -2.45 -13.84 18.27
N LYS A 44 -3.40 -13.84 17.31
CA LYS A 44 -4.71 -14.49 17.44
C LYS A 44 -4.73 -15.92 16.89
N GLY A 45 -3.60 -16.43 16.38
CA GLY A 45 -3.51 -17.76 15.79
C GLY A 45 -4.24 -17.89 14.45
N VAL A 46 -4.55 -16.77 13.80
CA VAL A 46 -5.20 -16.77 12.48
C VAL A 46 -4.12 -16.79 11.39
N GLU A 47 -4.29 -17.67 10.41
CA GLU A 47 -3.40 -17.77 9.26
C GLU A 47 -3.65 -16.61 8.29
N VAL A 48 -2.56 -16.01 7.80
CA VAL A 48 -2.61 -15.05 6.69
C VAL A 48 -2.23 -15.79 5.42
N ARG A 49 -3.14 -15.83 4.45
CA ARG A 49 -2.90 -16.47 3.15
C ARG A 49 -2.54 -15.43 2.11
N PHE A 50 -1.50 -15.70 1.34
CA PHE A 50 -1.20 -14.87 0.18
C PHE A 50 -2.25 -15.10 -0.90
N HIS A 51 -2.97 -14.04 -1.26
CA HIS A 51 -3.98 -14.03 -2.32
C HIS A 51 -3.41 -13.44 -3.62
N GLY A 52 -2.49 -12.49 -3.49
CA GLY A 52 -2.07 -11.66 -4.62
C GLY A 52 -3.16 -10.66 -5.02
N ARG A 53 -2.91 -9.93 -6.09
CA ARG A 53 -3.88 -9.01 -6.68
C ARG A 53 -3.90 -9.15 -8.19
N GLY A 54 -5.09 -9.19 -8.79
CA GLY A 54 -5.29 -9.24 -10.22
C GLY A 54 -4.89 -7.95 -10.93
N LYS A 55 -4.53 -8.06 -12.22
CA LYS A 55 -4.32 -6.89 -13.07
C LYS A 55 -5.63 -6.11 -13.19
N ASN A 56 -5.57 -4.79 -12.97
CA ASN A 56 -6.72 -3.88 -13.00
C ASN A 56 -7.80 -4.17 -11.94
N GLU A 57 -7.46 -4.92 -10.89
CA GLU A 57 -8.38 -5.12 -9.78
C GLU A 57 -8.63 -3.82 -9.01
N ALA A 58 -9.91 -3.52 -8.76
CA ALA A 58 -10.35 -2.34 -8.04
C ALA A 58 -9.89 -2.37 -6.58
N SER A 59 -9.74 -1.20 -5.94
CA SER A 59 -9.45 -1.14 -4.51
C SER A 59 -10.59 -1.73 -3.70
N HIS A 60 -10.23 -2.49 -2.66
CA HIS A 60 -11.22 -3.04 -1.74
C HIS A 60 -11.62 -2.02 -0.70
N TYR A 61 -12.89 -2.08 -0.32
CA TYR A 61 -13.49 -1.25 0.72
C TYR A 61 -14.22 -2.15 1.69
N CYS A 62 -14.21 -1.75 2.96
CA CYS A 62 -14.93 -2.46 4.01
C CYS A 62 -16.43 -2.41 3.72
N GLY A 63 -17.09 -3.58 3.66
CA GLY A 63 -18.53 -3.67 3.40
C GLY A 63 -19.41 -3.05 4.49
N GLN A 64 -18.85 -2.70 5.65
CA GLN A 64 -19.58 -2.13 6.78
C GLN A 64 -19.41 -0.61 6.95
N CYS A 65 -18.21 -0.09 6.68
CA CYS A 65 -17.88 1.32 6.95
C CYS A 65 -17.23 2.04 5.77
N GLU A 66 -17.14 1.37 4.62
CA GLU A 66 -16.67 1.92 3.34
C GLU A 66 -15.25 2.52 3.38
N VAL A 67 -14.47 2.23 4.43
CA VAL A 67 -13.06 2.61 4.47
C VAL A 67 -12.28 1.73 3.52
N GLU A 68 -11.33 2.30 2.81
CA GLU A 68 -10.39 1.55 1.98
C GLU A 68 -9.63 0.53 2.83
N VAL A 69 -9.57 -0.71 2.36
CA VAL A 69 -8.80 -1.80 2.99
C VAL A 69 -7.65 -2.13 2.05
N PHE A 70 -6.44 -1.84 2.50
CA PHE A 70 -5.23 -2.05 1.72
C PHE A 70 -4.42 -3.23 2.25
N ASN A 71 -4.00 -4.11 1.34
CA ASN A 71 -3.12 -5.25 1.54
C ASN A 71 -3.68 -6.40 2.38
N ILE A 72 -4.09 -6.16 3.62
CA ILE A 72 -4.60 -7.20 4.51
C ILE A 72 -6.13 -7.16 4.55
N LEU A 73 -6.77 -8.13 3.91
CA LEU A 73 -8.21 -8.24 3.77
C LEU A 73 -8.76 -9.23 4.81
N PHE A 74 -9.86 -8.88 5.47
CA PHE A 74 -10.55 -9.76 6.41
C PHE A 74 -11.86 -10.23 5.80
N ILE A 75 -12.02 -11.54 5.62
CA ILE A 75 -13.22 -12.15 5.00
C ILE A 75 -13.83 -13.11 6.00
N ARG A 76 -15.15 -13.11 6.16
CA ARG A 76 -15.84 -14.08 7.02
C ARG A 76 -16.17 -15.35 6.23
N GLU A 77 -15.85 -16.51 6.79
CA GLU A 77 -16.15 -17.81 6.17
C GLU A 77 -17.64 -18.06 5.99
N GLN A 78 -18.47 -17.46 6.85
CA GLN A 78 -19.92 -17.65 6.86
C GLN A 78 -20.65 -16.79 5.81
N GLU A 79 -19.97 -15.84 5.17
CA GLU A 79 -20.60 -14.93 4.21
C GLU A 79 -20.65 -15.56 2.82
N LYS A 80 -21.86 -15.70 2.26
CA LYS A 80 -22.08 -16.29 0.92
C LYS A 80 -21.36 -15.52 -0.21
N ARG A 81 -21.04 -14.24 0.03
CA ARG A 81 -20.20 -13.42 -0.83
C ARG A 81 -18.94 -13.11 -0.05
N HIS A 82 -17.77 -13.16 -0.70
CA HIS A 82 -16.49 -12.78 -0.10
C HIS A 82 -16.43 -11.27 0.15
N VAL A 83 -17.15 -10.79 1.16
CA VAL A 83 -17.17 -9.38 1.54
C VAL A 83 -15.91 -9.09 2.35
N VAL A 84 -15.23 -8.01 1.97
CA VAL A 84 -14.04 -7.53 2.66
C VAL A 84 -14.45 -6.67 3.86
N HIS A 85 -13.79 -6.87 4.98
CA HIS A 85 -13.90 -6.05 6.18
C HIS A 85 -12.56 -5.40 6.51
N CYS A 86 -12.60 -4.20 7.11
CA CYS A 86 -11.41 -3.63 7.73
C CYS A 86 -11.15 -4.29 9.10
N MET A 87 -9.92 -4.18 9.62
CA MET A 87 -9.55 -4.71 10.94
C MET A 87 -10.51 -4.26 12.05
N ALA A 88 -10.92 -2.99 12.06
CA ALA A 88 -11.78 -2.45 13.11
C ALA A 88 -13.17 -3.11 13.10
N CYS A 89 -13.80 -3.28 11.92
CA CYS A 89 -15.09 -3.95 11.81
C CYS A 89 -14.97 -5.45 12.05
N ALA A 90 -13.91 -6.10 11.54
CA ALA A 90 -13.64 -7.51 11.80
C ALA A 90 -13.54 -7.80 13.31
N ARG A 91 -12.82 -6.96 14.06
CA ARG A 91 -12.69 -7.08 15.53
C ARG A 91 -13.97 -6.79 16.29
N LYS A 92 -14.80 -5.85 15.84
CA LYS A 92 -16.11 -5.57 16.45
C LYS A 92 -17.05 -6.78 16.35
N LEU A 93 -16.98 -7.49 15.23
CA LEU A 93 -17.81 -8.68 14.98
C LEU A 93 -17.22 -9.94 15.63
N SER A 94 -15.89 -10.11 15.58
CA SER A 94 -15.16 -11.25 16.13
C SER A 94 -13.88 -10.76 16.81
N PRO A 95 -13.90 -10.47 18.13
CA PRO A 95 -12.75 -9.89 18.85
C PRO A 95 -11.47 -10.74 18.81
N ASN A 96 -11.61 -12.05 18.62
CA ASN A 96 -10.50 -13.00 18.47
C ASN A 96 -10.28 -13.46 17.03
N LEU A 97 -10.93 -12.82 16.05
CA LEU A 97 -10.87 -13.17 14.63
C LEU A 97 -11.27 -14.63 14.31
N GLN A 98 -12.06 -15.27 15.18
CA GLN A 98 -12.61 -16.60 14.91
C GLN A 98 -13.55 -16.56 13.69
N GLY A 99 -13.39 -17.51 12.78
CA GLY A 99 -14.16 -17.58 11.53
C GLY A 99 -13.82 -16.48 10.51
N ILE A 100 -12.67 -15.81 10.68
CA ILE A 100 -12.15 -14.81 9.74
C ILE A 100 -10.96 -15.42 8.99
N VAL A 101 -11.01 -15.36 7.67
CA VAL A 101 -9.87 -15.60 6.78
C VAL A 101 -9.17 -14.27 6.52
N CYS A 102 -7.85 -14.23 6.75
CA CYS A 102 -7.02 -13.08 6.42
C CYS A 102 -6.29 -13.34 5.08
N LEU A 103 -6.41 -12.41 4.14
CA LEU A 103 -5.73 -12.46 2.85
C LEU A 103 -4.71 -11.33 2.73
N GLU A 104 -3.54 -11.61 2.16
CA GLU A 104 -2.50 -10.64 1.82
C GLU A 104 -2.42 -10.46 0.29
N GLU A 105 -2.56 -9.22 -0.19
CA GLU A 105 -2.47 -8.89 -1.62
C GLU A 105 -1.02 -8.69 -2.11
N TYR A 106 -0.16 -8.12 -1.28
CA TYR A 106 1.22 -7.77 -1.57
C TYR A 106 2.11 -8.23 -0.43
N ARG A 107 3.21 -8.90 -0.76
CA ARG A 107 4.17 -9.30 0.29
C ARG A 107 4.81 -8.06 0.89
N LEU A 108 5.05 -8.08 2.21
CA LEU A 108 5.76 -6.99 2.88
C LEU A 108 7.10 -6.63 2.21
N SER A 109 7.83 -7.63 1.71
CA SER A 109 9.09 -7.43 0.96
C SER A 109 8.92 -6.61 -0.32
N GLU A 110 7.82 -6.81 -1.04
CA GLU A 110 7.52 -6.06 -2.27
C GLU A 110 7.18 -4.60 -1.94
N LEU A 111 6.43 -4.39 -0.86
CA LEU A 111 6.10 -3.05 -0.37
C LEU A 111 7.35 -2.31 0.11
N LEU A 112 8.27 -2.99 0.79
CA LEU A 112 9.55 -2.40 1.20
C LEU A 112 10.40 -2.01 -0.02
N GLN A 113 10.48 -2.88 -1.03
CA GLN A 113 11.22 -2.57 -2.25
C GLN A 113 10.69 -1.32 -2.96
N ILE A 114 9.36 -1.19 -3.08
CA ILE A 114 8.73 0.00 -3.67
C ILE A 114 9.00 1.24 -2.82
N TYR A 115 8.90 1.11 -1.49
CA TYR A 115 9.20 2.20 -0.58
C TYR A 115 10.64 2.68 -0.76
N ASP A 116 11.63 1.79 -0.74
CA ASP A 116 13.05 2.14 -0.86
C ASP A 116 13.37 2.76 -2.22
N ALA A 117 12.77 2.24 -3.30
CA ALA A 117 12.95 2.76 -4.65
C ALA A 117 12.30 4.15 -4.87
N PHE A 118 11.28 4.52 -4.09
CA PHE A 118 10.61 5.81 -4.22
C PHE A 118 11.50 6.95 -3.69
N ALA A 119 12.11 7.70 -4.60
CA ALA A 119 13.04 8.79 -4.31
C ALA A 119 12.66 10.08 -5.06
N LEU A 120 13.05 11.23 -4.50
CA LEU A 120 12.84 12.54 -5.13
C LEU A 120 13.61 12.63 -6.45
N TYR A 121 12.89 12.85 -7.54
CA TYR A 121 13.47 13.01 -8.86
C TYR A 121 14.08 14.41 -9.02
N LYS A 122 15.41 14.45 -9.15
CA LYS A 122 16.12 15.68 -9.50
C LYS A 122 16.14 15.83 -11.02
N VAL A 123 15.57 16.92 -11.53
CA VAL A 123 15.65 17.25 -12.96
C VAL A 123 17.14 17.44 -13.30
N PRO A 124 17.69 16.72 -14.29
CA PRO A 124 19.06 16.94 -14.73
C PRO A 124 19.21 18.41 -15.15
N GLN A 125 20.14 19.14 -14.52
CA GLN A 125 20.49 20.47 -14.97
C GLN A 125 21.21 20.32 -16.31
N THR A 126 20.54 20.65 -17.41
CA THR A 126 21.23 20.88 -18.68
C THR A 126 22.06 22.14 -18.53
N LEU A 127 23.37 21.98 -18.33
CA LEU A 127 24.31 23.10 -18.41
C LEU A 127 24.14 23.76 -19.78
N PRO A 128 24.00 25.09 -19.87
CA PRO A 128 24.01 25.77 -21.17
C PRO A 128 25.36 25.48 -21.83
N GLN A 129 25.32 24.89 -23.02
CA GLN A 129 26.50 24.76 -23.86
C GLN A 129 27.02 26.16 -24.14
N SER A 130 28.24 26.46 -23.68
CA SER A 130 28.94 27.69 -24.04
C SER A 130 28.97 27.80 -25.57
N PRO A 131 28.52 28.92 -26.16
CA PRO A 131 28.61 29.10 -27.60
C PRO A 131 30.09 29.01 -27.98
N ASN A 132 30.41 28.07 -28.88
CA ASN A 132 31.72 27.96 -29.51
C ASN A 132 32.10 29.35 -30.05
N SER A 133 33.06 29.99 -29.39
CA SER A 133 33.77 31.15 -29.93
C SER A 133 34.67 30.66 -31.06
N SER A 134 34.08 30.56 -32.25
CA SER A 134 34.79 30.44 -33.52
C SER A 134 34.78 31.82 -34.20
N ASN A 135 35.96 32.19 -34.72
CA ASN A 135 36.33 33.44 -35.43
C ASN A 135 36.73 34.57 -34.47
N ILE A 136 37.95 35.12 -34.48
CA ILE A 136 38.90 35.43 -35.56
C ILE A 136 40.34 35.22 -35.06
#